data_AF-A0AAU6UXN4-F1
#
_entry.id   AF-A0AAU6UXN4-F1
#
_cell.length_a   1.000
_cell.length_b   1.000
_cell.length_c   1.000
_cell.angle_alpha   90.00
_cell.angle_beta   90.00
_cell.angle_gamma   90.00
#
_symmetry.space_group_name_H-M   'P 1'
#
loop_
_entity.id
_entity.type
_entity.pdbx_description
1 polymer ?
#
loop_
_entity_poly.entity_id
_entity_poly.type
_entity_poly.pdbx_seq_one_letter_code
_entity_poly.pdbx_strand_id
1 'polypeptide(L)' 'MAQTLRLTKEEQRKTELKCREINKILIGIEKKPIQESELLHIVLEKTLARIKVNNRGEIEVE' A
#
# COMPACT_ATOMS: atom_id res chain seq x y z
N MET A 1 14.50 -13.76 0.71
CA MET A 1 14.89 -13.35 -0.65
C MET A 1 14.29 -11.98 -0.90
N ALA A 2 15.08 -10.97 -1.27
CA ALA A 2 14.53 -9.66 -1.61
C ALA A 2 13.80 -9.76 -2.95
N GLN A 3 12.49 -9.52 -2.97
CA GLN A 3 11.70 -9.46 -4.19
C GLN A 3 11.50 -7.99 -4.57
N THR A 4 11.83 -7.64 -5.80
CA THR A 4 11.64 -6.28 -6.33
C THR A 4 10.28 -6.22 -7.03
N LEU A 5 9.36 -5.45 -6.46
CA LEU A 5 8.08 -5.16 -7.10
C LEU A 5 8.25 -3.94 -8.00
N ARG A 6 8.11 -4.12 -9.32
CA ARG A 6 8.18 -3.01 -10.28
C ARG A 6 6.86 -2.24 -10.27
N LEU A 7 6.88 -1.09 -9.64
CA LEU A 7 5.80 -0.12 -9.72
C LEU A 7 5.92 0.70 -11.01
N THR A 8 4.79 1.03 -11.60
CA THR A 8 4.70 2.10 -12.59
C THR A 8 5.01 3.45 -11.93
N LYS A 9 5.39 4.45 -12.75
CA LYS A 9 5.63 5.82 -12.25
C LYS A 9 4.41 6.39 -11.51
N GLU A 10 3.21 6.03 -11.94
CA GLU A 10 1.97 6.49 -11.32
C GLU A 10 1.75 5.83 -9.95
N GLU A 11 1.93 4.51 -9.85
CA GLU A 11 1.84 3.78 -8.59
C GLU A 11 2.89 4.24 -7.58
N GLN A 12 4.12 4.49 -8.03
CA GLN A 12 5.18 5.03 -7.18
C GLN A 12 4.79 6.39 -6.62
N ARG A 13 4.31 7.30 -7.47
CA ARG A 13 3.85 8.64 -7.03
C ARG A 13 2.67 8.56 -6.08
N LYS A 14 1.69 7.69 -6.34
CA LYS A 14 0.54 7.46 -5.46
C LYS A 14 0.99 6.94 -4.09
N THR A 15 1.95 6.01 -4.08
CA THR A 15 2.55 5.46 -2.86
C THR A 15 3.28 6.53 -2.06
N GLU A 16 4.13 7.33 -2.70
CA GLU A 16 4.87 8.42 -2.05
C GLU A 16 3.92 9.44 -1.39
N LEU A 17 2.90 9.89 -2.12
CA LEU A 17 1.92 10.83 -1.61
C LEU A 17 1.15 10.26 -0.41
N LYS A 18 0.71 9.01 -0.50
CA LYS A 18 -0.02 8.36 0.58
C LYS A 18 0.88 8.08 1.79
N CYS A 19 2.13 7.70 1.57
CA CYS A 19 3.14 7.50 2.62
C CYS A 19 3.40 8.81 3.38
N ARG A 20 3.56 9.93 2.67
CA ARG A 20 3.70 11.25 3.30
C ARG A 20 2.47 11.65 4.12
N GLU A 21 1.27 11.40 3.61
CA GLU A 21 0.02 11.66 4.32
C GLU A 21 -0.07 10.85 5.62
N ILE A 22 0.21 9.55 5.56
CA ILE A 22 0.22 8.65 6.72
C ILE A 22 1.28 9.07 7.72
N ASN A 23 2.49 9.40 7.25
CA ASN A 23 3.59 9.81 8.14
C ASN A 23 3.27 11.10 8.89
N LYS A 24 2.56 12.06 8.28
CA LYS A 24 2.07 13.25 9.01
C LYS A 24 1.13 12.86 10.16
N ILE A 25 0.23 11.91 9.93
CA ILE A 25 -0.70 11.42 10.95
C ILE A 25 0.07 10.69 12.05
N LEU A 26 1.00 9.79 11.69
CA LEU A 26 1.82 9.03 12.64
C LEU A 26 2.65 9.94 13.54
N ILE A 27 3.31 10.95 12.96
CA ILE A 27 4.07 11.94 13.73
C ILE A 27 3.15 12.72 14.69
N GLY A 28 1.95 13.07 14.23
CA GLY A 28 0.95 13.76 15.06
C GLY A 28 0.45 12.95 16.27
N ILE A 29 0.58 11.63 16.23
CA ILE A 29 0.24 10.73 17.36
C ILE A 29 1.49 10.15 18.04
N GLU A 30 2.64 10.82 17.92
CA GLU A 30 3.94 10.44 18.50
C GLU A 30 4.43 9.04 18.09
N LYS A 31 3.98 8.54 16.92
CA LYS A 31 4.45 7.29 16.32
C LYS A 31 5.55 7.54 15.30
N LYS A 32 6.40 6.53 15.14
CA LYS A 32 7.46 6.55 14.13
C LYS A 32 6.85 6.54 12.72
N PRO A 33 7.38 7.34 11.79
CA PRO A 33 7.00 7.26 10.38
C PRO A 33 7.43 5.92 9.79
N ILE A 34 6.73 5.51 8.74
CA ILE A 34 6.99 4.28 7.99
C ILE A 34 7.62 4.58 6.63
N GLN A 35 8.34 3.61 6.08
CA GLN A 35 8.86 3.66 4.71
C GLN A 35 7.78 3.29 3.68
N GLU A 36 8.00 3.68 2.42
CA GLU A 36 7.11 3.33 1.30
C GLU A 36 6.99 1.81 1.12
N SER A 37 8.09 1.08 1.30
CA SER A 37 8.13 -0.39 1.26
C SER A 37 7.26 -1.01 2.35
N GLU A 38 7.32 -0.48 3.58
CA GLU A 38 6.49 -0.93 4.69
C GLU A 38 5.02 -0.66 4.44
N LEU A 39 4.68 0.53 3.93
CA LEU A 39 3.32 0.86 3.54
C LEU A 39 2.78 -0.14 2.49
N LEU A 40 3.57 -0.43 1.46
CA LEU A 40 3.20 -1.38 0.42
C LEU A 40 3.01 -2.80 0.97
N HIS A 41 3.88 -3.26 1.87
CA HIS A 41 3.70 -4.55 2.53
C HIS A 41 2.39 -4.62 3.32
N ILE A 42 2.09 -3.60 4.12
CA ILE A 42 0.84 -3.53 4.90
C ILE A 42 -0.38 -3.55 3.97
N VAL A 43 -0.33 -2.78 2.88
CA VAL A 43 -1.41 -2.71 1.90
C VAL A 43 -1.60 -4.06 1.20
N LEU A 44 -0.51 -4.67 0.72
CA LEU A 44 -0.57 -5.98 0.06
C LEU A 44 -1.15 -7.05 0.98
N GLU A 45 -0.66 -7.16 2.22
CA GLU A 45 -1.14 -8.15 3.18
C GLU A 45 -2.65 -7.99 3.46
N LYS A 46 -3.10 -6.75 3.72
CA LYS A 46 -4.51 -6.46 4.00
C LYS A 46 -5.41 -6.64 2.78
N THR A 47 -4.89 -6.34 1.59
CA THR A 47 -5.66 -6.38 0.35
C THR A 47 -5.79 -7.81 -0.14
N LEU A 48 -4.70 -8.59 -0.15
CA LEU A 48 -4.72 -10.00 -0.56
C LEU A 48 -5.75 -10.83 0.23
N ALA A 49 -5.95 -10.52 1.52
CA ALA A 49 -6.97 -11.17 2.35
C ALA A 49 -8.42 -10.82 1.96
N ARG A 50 -8.63 -9.74 1.22
CA ARG A 50 -9.94 -9.17 0.83
C ARG A 50 -10.18 -9.24 -0.67
N ILE A 51 -9.25 -9.83 -1.44
CA ILE A 51 -9.43 -9.98 -2.88
C ILE A 51 -10.50 -11.04 -3.14
N LYS A 52 -11.50 -10.64 -3.94
CA LYS A 52 -12.52 -11.54 -4.50
C LYS A 52 -12.58 -11.39 -6.00
N VAL A 53 -13.11 -12.42 -6.65
CA VAL A 53 -13.43 -12.39 -8.08
C VAL A 53 -14.93 -12.16 -8.19
N ASN A 54 -15.32 -11.11 -8.92
CA ASN A 54 -16.73 -10.83 -9.16
C ASN A 54 -17.30 -11.78 -10.24
N ASN A 55 -18.62 -11.74 -10.45
CA ASN A 55 -19.29 -12.61 -11.44
C ASN A 55 -18.87 -12.34 -12.90
N ARG A 56 -18.11 -11.27 -13.16
CA ARG A 56 -17.55 -10.92 -14.48
C ARG A 56 -16.12 -11.41 -14.65
N GLY A 57 -15.52 -12.03 -13.63
CA GLY A 57 -14.13 -12.46 -13.63
C GLY A 57 -13.14 -11.33 -13.31
N GLU A 58 -13.59 -10.18 -12.81
CA GLU A 58 -12.73 -9.07 -12.43
C GLU A 58 -12.28 -9.20 -10.97
N ILE A 59 -11.05 -8.79 -10.69
CA ILE A 59 -10.45 -8.82 -9.35
C ILE A 59 -10.85 -7.54 -8.62
N GLU A 60 -11.56 -7.69 -7.49
CA GLU A 60 -12.01 -6.58 -6.65
C GLU A 60 -11.53 -6.78 -5.21
N VAL A 61 -11.39 -5.66 -4.49
CA VAL A 61 -11.13 -5.67 -3.05
C VAL A 61 -12.46 -5.44 -2.36
N GLU A 62 -12.92 -6.43 -1.59
CA GLU A 62 -14.14 -6.34 -0.75
C GLU A 62 -13.95 -5.37 0.41
#